data_AF-A0A484ZN40-F1
#
_entry.id   AF-A0A484ZN40-F1
#
_cell.length_a   1.000
_cell.length_b   1.000
_cell.length_c   1.000
_cell.angle_alpha   90.00
_cell.angle_beta   90.00
_cell.angle_gamma   90.00
#
_symmetry.space_group_name_H-M   'P 1'
#
loop_
_entity.id
_entity.type
_entity.pdbx_description
1 polymer ?
#
loop_
_entity_poly.entity_id
_entity_poly.type
_entity_poly.pdbx_seq_one_letter_code
_entity_poly.pdbx_strand_id
1 'polypeptide(L)' 'MSVFKKSALGALLCCFTLPVLAELPTITILATGGTIAGAGSSETQSTYVSGKFGVDQLVDAVPQLKDIAKIKASRS' A
#
# COMPACT_ATOMS: atom_id res chain seq x y z
N MET A 1 -42.80 -15.00 -32.60
CA MET A 1 -42.62 -13.90 -31.63
C MET A 1 -42.08 -14.33 -30.25
N SER A 2 -41.48 -15.52 -30.09
CA SER A 2 -40.96 -16.00 -28.79
C SER A 2 -39.44 -15.77 -28.61
N VAL A 3 -38.68 -15.75 -29.72
CA VAL A 3 -37.21 -15.65 -29.71
C VAL A 3 -36.72 -14.24 -29.33
N PHE A 4 -37.46 -13.20 -29.73
CA PHE A 4 -37.15 -11.79 -29.44
C PHE A 4 -37.32 -11.43 -27.94
N LYS A 5 -38.30 -12.05 -27.25
CA LYS A 5 -38.51 -11.85 -25.80
C LYS A 5 -37.43 -12.56 -24.95
N LYS A 6 -36.91 -13.71 -25.43
CA LYS A 6 -35.83 -14.45 -24.75
C LYS A 6 -34.47 -13.76 -24.91
N SER A 7 -34.24 -13.11 -26.05
CA SER A 7 -33.04 -12.33 -26.32
C SER A 7 -32.94 -11.06 -25.46
N ALA A 8 -34.07 -10.39 -25.20
CA ALA A 8 -34.13 -9.23 -24.31
C ALA A 8 -33.80 -9.57 -22.84
N LEU A 9 -34.08 -10.80 -22.39
CA LEU A 9 -33.80 -11.23 -21.02
C LEU A 9 -32.33 -11.61 -20.80
N GLY A 10 -31.64 -12.09 -21.84
CA GLY A 10 -30.21 -12.42 -21.78
C GLY A 10 -29.30 -11.18 -21.77
N ALA A 11 -29.70 -10.10 -22.45
CA ALA A 11 -28.95 -8.85 -22.48
C ALA A 11 -28.98 -8.09 -21.13
N LEU A 12 -30.04 -8.25 -20.34
CA LEU A 12 -30.18 -7.62 -19.01
C LEU A 12 -29.27 -8.26 -17.96
N LEU A 13 -28.91 -9.55 -18.12
CA LEU A 13 -28.09 -10.30 -17.17
C LEU A 13 -26.58 -10.06 -17.36
N CYS A 14 -26.17 -9.52 -18.51
CA CYS A 14 -24.76 -9.24 -18.82
C CYS A 14 -24.26 -7.89 -18.26
N CYS A 15 -25.17 -7.01 -17.83
CA CYS A 15 -24.84 -5.66 -17.34
C CYS A 15 -24.58 -5.56 -15.82
N PHE A 16 -24.58 -6.68 -15.09
CA PHE A 16 -24.40 -6.69 -13.62
C PHE A 16 -23.00 -7.08 -13.14
N THR A 17 -22.03 -7.26 -14.04
CA THR A 17 -20.63 -7.46 -13.61
C THR A 17 -20.03 -6.11 -13.19
N LEU A 18 -20.29 -5.72 -11.95
CA LEU A 18 -19.53 -4.65 -11.29
C LEU A 18 -18.06 -5.08 -11.25
N PRO A 19 -17.13 -4.29 -11.80
CA PRO A 19 -15.72 -4.55 -11.57
C PRO A 19 -15.48 -4.39 -10.07
N VAL A 20 -15.01 -5.45 -9.41
CA VAL A 20 -14.54 -5.33 -8.03
C VAL A 20 -13.30 -4.42 -8.11
N LEU A 21 -13.38 -3.23 -7.52
CA LEU A 21 -12.21 -2.38 -7.35
C LEU A 21 -11.26 -3.12 -6.41
N ALA A 22 -10.17 -3.65 -6.96
CA ALA A 22 -9.14 -4.31 -6.16
C ALA A 22 -8.53 -3.26 -5.22
N GLU A 23 -8.82 -3.40 -3.93
CA GLU A 23 -8.29 -2.52 -2.90
C GLU A 23 -6.80 -2.79 -2.70
N LEU A 24 -6.02 -1.74 -2.40
CA LEU A 24 -4.60 -1.89 -2.08
C LEU A 24 -4.43 -2.78 -0.84
N PRO A 25 -3.44 -3.71 -0.84
CA PRO A 25 -3.19 -4.57 0.31
C PRO A 25 -2.76 -3.75 1.53
N THR A 26 -3.13 -4.22 2.72
CA THR A 26 -2.65 -3.63 3.98
C THR A 26 -1.38 -4.34 4.45
N ILE A 27 -0.29 -3.60 4.61
CA ILE A 27 1.02 -4.12 5.03
C ILE A 27 1.41 -3.51 6.36
N THR A 28 1.80 -4.34 7.32
CA THR A 28 2.31 -3.89 8.62
C THR A 28 3.84 -3.90 8.62
N ILE A 29 4.45 -2.77 8.92
CA ILE A 29 5.89 -2.62 9.11
C ILE A 29 6.18 -2.66 10.61
N LEU A 30 6.93 -3.68 11.04
CA LEU A 30 7.45 -3.82 12.39
C LEU A 30 8.87 -3.29 12.43
N ALA A 31 9.04 -2.05 12.89
CA ALA A 31 10.35 -1.42 12.94
C ALA A 31 11.13 -1.88 14.19
N THR A 32 12.30 -2.47 13.94
CA THR A 32 13.27 -2.89 14.97
C THR A 32 14.43 -1.91 15.14
N GLY A 33 14.49 -0.85 14.32
CA GLY A 33 15.55 0.16 14.33
C GLY A 33 16.64 -0.13 13.30
N GLY A 34 17.90 -0.19 13.74
CA GLY A 34 19.06 -0.38 12.86
C GLY A 34 19.48 0.87 12.09
N THR A 35 20.34 0.69 11.08
CA THR A 35 20.91 1.78 10.26
C THR A 35 19.87 2.50 9.41
N ILE A 36 18.83 1.79 8.94
CA ILE A 36 17.75 2.38 8.15
C ILE A 36 16.94 3.43 8.92
N ALA A 37 16.85 3.25 10.25
CA ALA A 37 16.28 4.20 11.17
C ALA A 37 17.37 5.10 11.81
N GLY A 38 18.60 5.08 11.31
CA GLY A 38 19.74 5.78 11.92
C GLY A 38 19.96 7.17 11.35
N ALA A 39 20.67 8.02 12.10
CA ALA A 39 21.08 9.35 11.67
C ALA A 39 22.60 9.51 11.82
N GLY A 40 23.25 10.05 10.79
CA GLY A 40 24.65 10.49 10.82
C GLY A 40 24.76 11.99 11.06
N SER A 41 25.92 12.46 11.54
CA SER A 41 26.17 13.90 11.72
C SER A 41 26.50 14.62 10.40
N SER A 42 26.90 13.87 9.37
CA SER A 42 27.19 14.35 8.02
C SER A 42 26.91 13.24 7.03
N GLU A 43 26.39 13.58 5.86
CA GLU A 43 26.14 12.64 4.76
C GLU A 43 27.42 12.03 4.18
N THR A 44 28.55 12.71 4.36
CA THR A 44 29.86 12.30 3.84
C THR A 44 30.69 11.47 4.82
N GLN A 45 30.18 11.24 6.04
CA GLN A 45 30.88 10.48 7.08
C GLN A 45 30.18 9.15 7.35
N SER A 46 30.97 8.09 7.59
CA SER A 46 30.44 6.74 7.85
C SER A 46 29.91 6.53 9.27
N THR A 47 30.05 7.51 10.17
CA THR A 47 29.61 7.41 11.58
C THR A 47 28.13 7.73 11.70
N TYR A 48 27.35 6.84 12.33
CA TYR A 48 25.92 7.01 12.54
C TYR A 48 25.47 6.48 13.90
N VAL A 49 24.30 6.93 14.36
CA VAL A 49 23.58 6.35 15.49
C VAL A 49 22.35 5.63 14.97
N SER A 50 22.19 4.35 15.29
CA SER A 50 21.06 3.53 14.85
C SER A 50 19.76 3.89 15.58
N GLY A 51 18.61 3.62 14.94
CA GLY A 51 17.29 3.73 15.59
C GLY A 51 16.89 5.12 16.09
N LYS A 52 17.45 6.19 15.49
CA LYS A 52 17.11 7.58 15.77
C LYS A 52 15.73 7.99 15.24
N PHE A 53 15.37 7.52 14.05
CA PHE A 53 14.09 7.83 13.40
C PHE A 53 12.99 6.84 13.81
N GLY A 54 11.77 7.35 13.93
CA GLY A 54 10.58 6.53 14.12
C GLY A 54 10.10 5.90 12.81
N VAL A 55 9.30 4.82 12.90
CA VAL A 55 8.78 4.12 11.71
C VAL A 55 7.93 5.02 10.82
N ASP A 56 7.15 5.93 11.39
CA ASP A 56 6.32 6.87 10.63
C ASP A 56 7.18 7.83 9.79
N GLN A 57 8.30 8.31 10.35
CA GLN A 57 9.24 9.16 9.62
C GLN A 57 9.88 8.43 8.43
N LEU A 58 10.10 7.12 8.55
CA LEU A 58 10.62 6.30 7.45
C LEU A 58 9.58 6.09 6.35
N VAL A 59 8.31 5.90 6.73
CA VAL A 59 7.22 5.76 5.77
C VAL A 59 6.97 7.08 5.03
N ASP A 60 7.04 8.21 5.72
CA ASP A 60 6.88 9.53 5.12
C ASP A 60 8.05 9.92 4.22
N ALA A 61 9.26 9.40 4.47
CA ALA A 61 10.40 9.57 3.58
C ALA A 61 10.23 8.83 2.23
N VAL A 62 9.30 7.88 2.12
CA VAL A 62 9.05 7.08 0.91
C VAL A 62 7.55 7.15 0.53
N PRO A 63 7.05 8.30 0.03
CA PRO A 63 5.63 8.49 -0.26
C PRO A 63 5.07 7.52 -1.32
N GLN A 64 5.93 6.96 -2.17
CA GLN A 64 5.58 6.01 -3.23
C GLN A 64 4.97 4.71 -2.69
N LEU A 65 5.18 4.39 -1.40
CA LEU A 65 4.57 3.22 -0.77
C LEU A 65 3.04 3.27 -0.79
N LYS A 66 2.46 4.48 -0.81
CA LYS A 66 1.00 4.71 -0.80
C LYS A 66 0.33 4.30 -2.12
N ASP A 67 1.09 4.21 -3.21
CA ASP A 67 0.57 3.81 -4.53
C ASP A 67 0.35 2.31 -4.64
N ILE A 68 1.02 1.52 -3.78
CA ILE A 68 1.05 0.06 -3.86
C ILE A 68 0.45 -0.63 -2.63
N ALA A 69 0.33 0.05 -1.48
CA ALA A 69 -0.18 -0.54 -0.25
C ALA A 69 -0.69 0.49 0.76
N LYS A 70 -1.58 0.04 1.64
CA LYS A 70 -1.95 0.74 2.88
C LYS A 70 -0.97 0.34 3.98
N ILE A 71 -0.12 1.26 4.41
CA ILE A 71 0.92 0.98 5.40
C ILE A 71 0.39 1.19 6.82
N LYS A 72 0.58 0.18 7.68
CA LYS A 72 0.45 0.28 9.14
C LYS A 72 1.83 0.19 9.77
N ALA A 73 2.16 1.13 10.64
CA ALA A 73 3.49 1.22 11.22
C ALA A 73 3.41 0.93 12.73
N SER A 74 4.26 0.03 13.23
CA SER A 74 4.39 -0.25 14.66
C SER A 74 5.85 -0.44 15.04
N ARG A 75 6.19 -0.03 16.25
CA ARG A 75 7.48 -0.34 16.89
C ARG A 75 7.32 -1.64 17.69
N SER A 76 8.33 -2.50 17.66
CA SER A 76 8.43 -3.65 18.56
C SER A 76 9.08 -3.29 19.89
#